data_AF-J9EBR1-F1
#
_entry.id   AF-J9EBR1-F1
#
_cell.length_a   1.000
_cell.length_b   1.000
_cell.length_c   1.000
_cell.angle_alpha   90.00
_cell.angle_beta   90.00
_cell.angle_gamma   90.00
#
_symmetry.space_group_name_H-M   'P 1'
#
loop_
_entity.id
_entity.type
_entity.pdbx_description
1 polymer ?
#
loop_
_entity_poly.entity_id
_entity_poly.type
_entity_poly.pdbx_seq_one_letter_code
_entity_poly.pdbx_strand_id
1 'polypeptide(L)'
;MNDELNEQYKVIERVIAHQISRSQGESEGTEYFVKWCGLPYSECTWEEEHLIKRQFQDKIDAYYDRRDNGKIPNKHCPALRRRPKFEKLNNIPNFLQRKDDPEHELRDYQLEGVNWMLHAWTKFVLEF
;
A
#
# COMPACT_ATOMS: atom_id res chain seq x y z
N MET A 1 -24.46 -15.78 3.91
CA MET A 1 -23.47 -16.21 2.90
C MET A 1 -23.56 -15.41 1.61
N ASN A 2 -24.61 -15.52 0.78
CA ASN A 2 -24.68 -14.71 -0.47
C ASN A 2 -24.85 -13.21 -0.22
N ASP A 3 -25.63 -12.81 0.79
CA ASP A 3 -25.85 -11.39 1.08
C ASP A 3 -24.59 -10.70 1.61
N GLU A 4 -23.77 -11.39 2.42
CA GLU A 4 -22.50 -10.86 2.91
C GLU A 4 -21.48 -10.65 1.78
N LEU A 5 -21.46 -11.53 0.78
CA LEU A 5 -20.64 -11.35 -0.43
C LEU A 5 -21.11 -10.14 -1.25
N ASN A 6 -22.43 -9.97 -1.40
CA ASN A 6 -23.01 -8.84 -2.11
C ASN A 6 -22.70 -7.50 -1.44
N GLU A 7 -22.63 -7.47 -0.11
CA GLU A 7 -22.22 -6.25 0.62
C GLU A 7 -20.74 -5.92 0.42
N GLN A 8 -19.86 -6.92 0.33
CA GLN A 8 -18.44 -6.68 0.06
C GLN A 8 -18.19 -6.00 -1.29
N TYR A 9 -18.99 -6.31 -2.31
CA TYR A 9 -18.85 -5.74 -3.65
C TYR A 9 -19.15 -4.22 -3.70
N LYS A 10 -19.77 -3.66 -2.67
CA LYS A 10 -20.01 -2.21 -2.52
C LYS A 10 -18.91 -1.49 -1.75
N VAL A 11 -17.94 -2.22 -1.22
CA VAL A 11 -16.84 -1.67 -0.42
C VAL A 11 -15.64 -1.41 -1.33
N ILE A 12 -15.07 -0.21 -1.20
CA ILE A 12 -13.88 0.17 -1.95
C ILE A 12 -12.65 -0.47 -1.30
N GLU A 13 -11.95 -1.30 -2.06
CA GLU A 13 -10.65 -1.86 -1.66
C GLU A 13 -9.55 -0.81 -1.86
N ARG A 14 -9.53 -0.17 -3.04
CA ARG A 14 -8.44 0.73 -3.44
C ARG A 14 -8.86 1.69 -4.57
N VAL A 15 -8.38 2.93 -4.51
CA VAL A 15 -8.37 3.85 -5.66
C VAL A 15 -7.09 3.66 -6.49
N ILE A 16 -7.25 3.45 -7.79
CA ILE A 16 -6.17 3.13 -8.74
C ILE A 16 -5.70 4.37 -9.52
N ALA A 17 -6.64 5.20 -9.98
CA ALA A 17 -6.37 6.37 -10.82
C ALA A 17 -7.42 7.46 -10.59
N HIS A 18 -7.17 8.67 -11.08
CA HIS A 18 -8.16 9.75 -11.15
C HIS A 18 -8.14 10.40 -12.54
N GLN A 19 -9.26 10.98 -12.95
CA GLN A 19 -9.37 11.79 -14.16
C GLN A 19 -10.36 12.94 -13.94
N ILE A 20 -10.31 13.93 -14.81
CA ILE A 20 -11.37 14.94 -14.90
C ILE A 20 -12.55 14.29 -15.62
N SER A 21 -13.75 14.40 -15.04
CA SER A 21 -14.98 13.82 -15.56
C SER A 21 -15.23 14.30 -16.98
N ARG A 22 -15.68 13.35 -17.82
CA ARG A 22 -16.00 13.61 -19.24
C ARG A 22 -17.49 13.85 -19.46
N SER A 23 -18.29 13.94 -18.39
CA SER A 23 -19.72 14.16 -18.51
C SER A 23 -19.98 15.51 -19.19
N GLN A 24 -20.72 15.46 -20.29
CA GLN A 24 -21.07 16.64 -21.07
C GLN A 24 -22.02 17.52 -20.27
N GLY A 25 -21.52 18.61 -19.67
CA GLY A 25 -22.31 19.82 -19.48
C GLY A 25 -22.44 20.40 -18.07
N GLU A 26 -22.19 19.68 -16.99
CA GLU A 26 -22.34 20.24 -15.63
C GLU A 26 -21.16 19.88 -14.71
N SER A 27 -20.24 20.84 -14.61
CA SER A 27 -19.06 20.90 -13.73
C SER A 27 -17.92 19.92 -14.01
N GLU A 28 -16.68 20.44 -14.08
CA GLU A 28 -15.45 19.65 -14.12
C GLU A 28 -15.26 18.92 -12.77
N GLY A 29 -15.93 17.78 -12.60
CA GLY A 29 -15.78 16.91 -11.43
C GLY A 29 -14.55 16.00 -11.54
N THR A 30 -14.01 15.53 -10.41
CA THR A 30 -13.00 14.46 -10.42
C THR A 30 -13.68 13.10 -10.31
N GLU A 31 -13.26 12.15 -11.15
CA GLU A 31 -13.63 10.74 -11.07
C GLU A 31 -12.43 9.91 -10.65
N TYR A 32 -12.69 8.83 -9.91
CA TYR A 32 -11.66 7.88 -9.48
C TYR A 32 -11.96 6.49 -10.03
N PHE A 33 -10.90 5.80 -10.47
CA PHE A 33 -10.99 4.41 -10.90
C PHE A 33 -10.87 3.49 -9.68
N VAL A 34 -11.96 2.82 -9.35
CA VAL A 34 -12.15 2.10 -8.09
C VAL A 34 -11.97 0.60 -8.28
N LYS A 35 -11.16 0.00 -7.39
CA LYS A 35 -11.10 -1.45 -7.17
C LYS A 35 -12.05 -1.82 -6.05
N TRP A 36 -13.04 -2.65 -6.36
CA TRP A 36 -14.03 -3.16 -5.41
C TRP A 36 -13.52 -4.39 -4.65
N CYS A 37 -13.83 -4.48 -3.37
CA CYS A 37 -13.51 -5.63 -2.55
C CYS A 37 -14.17 -6.89 -3.12
N GLY A 38 -13.44 -8.00 -3.18
CA GLY A 38 -13.98 -9.29 -3.64
C GLY A 38 -14.21 -9.44 -5.15
N LEU A 39 -14.07 -8.37 -5.95
CA LEU A 39 -14.18 -8.42 -7.42
C LEU A 39 -12.81 -8.38 -8.10
N PRO A 40 -12.66 -8.92 -9.33
CA PRO A 40 -11.40 -8.82 -10.09
C PRO A 40 -11.19 -7.41 -10.66
N TYR A 41 -9.97 -7.13 -11.15
CA TYR A 41 -9.63 -5.83 -11.75
C TYR A 41 -10.41 -5.48 -13.02
N SER A 42 -10.99 -6.47 -13.70
CA SER A 42 -11.84 -6.24 -14.88
C SER A 42 -13.16 -5.53 -14.54
N GLU A 43 -13.59 -5.63 -13.28
CA GLU A 43 -14.84 -5.03 -12.78
C GLU A 43 -14.60 -3.66 -12.11
N CYS A 44 -13.41 -3.08 -12.27
CA CYS A 44 -13.15 -1.74 -11.79
C CYS A 44 -13.95 -0.70 -12.60
N THR A 45 -14.51 0.29 -11.93
CA THR A 45 -15.35 1.33 -12.53
C THR A 45 -14.85 2.73 -12.19
N TRP A 46 -15.23 3.72 -13.00
CA TRP A 46 -15.01 5.13 -12.69
C TRP A 46 -16.18 5.65 -11.86
N GLU A 47 -15.88 6.16 -10.67
CA GLU A 47 -16.88 6.65 -9.72
C GLU A 47 -16.59 8.12 -9.40
N GLU A 48 -17.65 8.91 -9.23
CA GLU A 48 -17.52 10.33 -8.89
C GLU A 48 -16.93 10.54 -7.48
N GLU A 49 -16.07 11.56 -7.32
CA GLU A 49 -15.44 11.88 -6.04
C GLU A 49 -16.44 11.98 -4.90
N HIS A 50 -17.58 12.63 -5.13
CA HIS A 50 -18.55 12.91 -4.08
C HIS A 50 -19.19 11.63 -3.49
N LEU A 51 -19.28 10.56 -4.27
CA LEU A 51 -19.78 9.24 -3.83
C LEU A 51 -18.77 8.53 -2.93
N ILE A 52 -17.49 8.61 -3.29
CA ILE A 52 -16.40 7.96 -2.56
C ILE A 52 -16.11 8.71 -1.26
N LYS A 53 -15.97 10.03 -1.34
CA LYS A 53 -15.55 10.93 -0.25
C LYS A 53 -16.41 10.82 1.01
N ARG A 54 -17.70 10.51 0.85
CA ARG A 54 -18.64 10.40 1.97
C ARG A 54 -18.31 9.27 2.93
N GLN A 55 -17.74 8.15 2.45
CA GLN A 55 -17.55 6.94 3.25
C GLN A 55 -16.13 6.37 3.18
N PHE A 56 -15.39 6.67 2.12
CA PHE A 56 -14.11 6.04 1.79
C PHE A 56 -13.01 7.08 1.48
N GLN A 57 -13.05 8.24 2.17
CA GLN A 57 -12.02 9.28 2.01
C GLN A 57 -10.61 8.74 2.31
N ASP A 58 -10.48 7.82 3.26
CA ASP A 58 -9.21 7.14 3.57
C ASP A 58 -8.59 6.44 2.35
N LYS A 59 -9.42 5.97 1.41
CA LYS A 59 -8.96 5.32 0.17
C LYS A 59 -8.42 6.32 -0.84
N ILE A 60 -8.98 7.53 -0.88
CA ILE A 60 -8.48 8.66 -1.67
C ILE A 60 -7.15 9.15 -1.08
N ASP A 61 -7.10 9.36 0.23
CA ASP A 61 -5.88 9.81 0.92
C ASP A 61 -4.75 8.80 0.70
N ALA A 62 -5.03 7.51 0.89
CA ALA A 62 -4.05 6.45 0.62
C ALA A 62 -3.60 6.40 -0.85
N TYR A 63 -4.43 6.83 -1.80
CA TYR A 63 -4.04 6.93 -3.21
C TYR A 63 -3.04 8.05 -3.44
N TYR A 64 -3.29 9.25 -2.90
CA TYR A 64 -2.35 10.36 -2.99
C TYR A 64 -1.05 10.07 -2.23
N ASP A 65 -1.14 9.46 -1.04
CA ASP A 65 0.03 8.99 -0.29
C ASP A 65 0.91 8.05 -1.11
N ARG A 66 0.32 7.13 -1.89
CA ARG A 66 1.07 6.23 -2.78
C ARG A 66 1.63 6.96 -3.99
N ARG A 67 0.85 7.83 -4.62
CA ARG A 67 1.21 8.57 -5.84
C ARG A 67 2.37 9.52 -5.60
N ASP A 68 2.34 10.22 -4.47
CA ASP A 68 3.32 11.25 -4.13
C ASP A 68 4.52 10.64 -3.38
N ASN A 69 4.49 9.32 -3.10
CA ASN A 69 5.60 8.61 -2.48
C ASN A 69 6.81 8.52 -3.42
N GLY A 70 7.89 9.20 -3.06
CA GLY A 70 9.16 9.14 -3.80
C GLY A 70 9.90 7.80 -3.75
N LYS A 71 9.41 6.79 -3.01
CA LYS A 71 10.01 5.45 -2.90
C LYS A 71 9.74 4.55 -4.12
N ILE A 72 9.79 5.13 -5.32
CA ILE A 72 9.67 4.40 -6.59
C ILE A 72 10.94 3.56 -6.78
N PRO A 73 10.84 2.29 -7.21
CA PRO A 73 12.00 1.46 -7.47
C PRO A 73 12.97 2.13 -8.44
N ASN A 74 14.19 2.41 -7.95
CA ASN A 74 15.23 3.07 -8.73
C ASN A 74 16.29 2.05 -9.17
N LYS A 75 16.52 1.96 -10.49
CA LYS A 75 17.56 1.10 -11.09
C LYS A 75 18.98 1.45 -10.62
N HIS A 76 19.18 2.67 -10.13
CA HIS A 76 20.44 3.17 -9.60
C HIS A 76 20.58 3.01 -8.08
N CYS A 77 19.70 2.24 -7.43
CA CYS A 77 19.80 1.97 -5.99
C CYS A 77 21.20 1.41 -5.65
N PRO A 78 22.01 2.09 -4.80
CA PRO A 78 23.37 1.66 -4.48
C PRO A 78 23.44 0.23 -3.92
N ALA A 79 22.40 -0.19 -3.20
CA ALA A 79 22.28 -1.53 -2.62
C ALA A 79 22.19 -2.66 -3.67
N LEU A 80 21.94 -2.34 -4.94
CA LEU A 80 22.01 -3.29 -6.06
C LEU A 80 23.45 -3.59 -6.49
N ARG A 81 24.38 -2.65 -6.30
CA ARG A 81 25.80 -2.81 -6.66
C ARG A 81 26.66 -3.18 -5.47
N ARG A 82 26.37 -2.60 -4.30
CA ARG A 82 27.12 -2.81 -3.06
C ARG A 82 26.15 -2.98 -1.92
N ARG A 83 26.14 -4.18 -1.32
CA ARG A 83 25.34 -4.44 -0.13
C ARG A 83 25.82 -3.58 1.04
N PRO A 84 24.90 -3.01 1.84
CA PRO A 84 25.28 -2.31 3.06
C PRO A 84 25.85 -3.30 4.09
N LYS A 85 26.56 -2.77 5.10
CA LYS A 85 26.96 -3.59 6.24
C LYS A 85 25.72 -3.97 7.05
N PHE A 86 25.71 -5.19 7.56
CA PHE A 86 24.67 -5.62 8.48
C PHE A 86 24.75 -4.82 9.79
N GLU A 87 23.59 -4.36 10.25
CA GLU A 87 23.39 -3.77 11.56
C GLU A 87 22.28 -4.55 12.25
N LYS A 88 22.59 -5.10 13.45
CA LYS A 88 21.62 -5.89 14.21
C LYS A 88 20.58 -4.97 14.82
N LEU A 89 19.31 -5.25 14.55
CA LEU A 89 18.20 -4.59 15.22
C LEU A 89 18.08 -5.15 16.64
N ASN A 90 18.34 -4.31 17.64
CA ASN A 90 18.20 -4.67 19.05
C ASN A 90 16.78 -4.45 19.57
N ASN A 91 16.05 -3.52 18.96
CA ASN A 91 14.66 -3.19 19.27
C ASN A 91 13.85 -3.09 17.98
N ILE A 92 12.53 -3.16 18.09
CA ILE A 92 11.62 -3.02 16.96
C ILE A 92 11.72 -1.58 16.42
N PRO A 93 12.07 -1.39 15.13
CA PRO A 93 12.10 -0.07 14.53
C PRO A 93 10.73 0.59 14.54
N ASN A 94 10.70 1.92 14.63
CA ASN A 94 9.45 2.73 14.66
C ASN A 94 8.50 2.44 13.48
N PHE A 95 9.01 2.01 12.33
CA PHE A 95 8.19 1.69 11.16
C PHE A 95 7.49 0.32 11.23
N LEU A 96 7.92 -0.56 12.15
CA LEU A 96 7.24 -1.84 12.46
C LEU A 96 6.35 -1.74 13.69
N GLN A 97 6.50 -0.68 14.49
CA GLN A 97 5.61 -0.42 15.61
C GLN A 97 4.23 0.00 15.10
N ARG A 98 3.19 -0.65 15.62
CA ARG A 98 1.82 -0.26 15.38
C ARG A 98 1.52 1.02 16.14
N LYS A 99 1.13 2.08 15.42
CA LYS A 99 0.80 3.37 16.02
C LYS A 99 -0.45 3.30 16.91
N ASP A 100 -1.33 2.35 16.62
CA ASP A 100 -2.62 2.11 17.25
C ASP A 100 -2.56 1.11 18.41
N ASP A 101 -1.52 0.28 18.48
CA ASP A 101 -1.37 -0.77 19.49
C ASP A 101 0.12 -0.93 19.86
N PRO A 102 0.64 -0.11 20.79
CA PRO A 102 2.05 -0.11 21.17
C PRO A 102 2.46 -1.36 21.95
N GLU A 103 1.51 -2.11 22.51
CA GLU A 103 1.79 -3.38 23.20
C GLU A 103 1.99 -4.53 22.20
N HIS A 104 1.64 -4.33 20.92
CA HIS A 104 1.81 -5.31 19.86
C HIS A 104 3.26 -5.34 19.34
N GLU A 105 4.15 -5.81 20.20
CA GLU A 105 5.57 -5.96 19.90
C GLU A 105 5.92 -7.37 19.42
N LEU A 106 6.92 -7.45 18.54
CA LEU A 106 7.56 -8.70 18.17
C LEU A 106 8.25 -9.33 19.38
N ARG A 107 8.09 -10.64 19.53
CA ARG A 107 8.88 -11.44 20.47
C ARG A 107 10.34 -11.49 20.03
N ASP A 108 11.23 -11.75 20.99
CA ASP A 108 12.68 -11.87 20.80
C ASP A 108 13.08 -12.78 19.63
N TYR A 109 12.48 -13.97 19.53
CA TYR A 109 12.77 -14.92 18.45
C TYR A 109 12.28 -14.44 17.08
N GLN A 110 11.22 -13.62 17.03
CA GLN A 110 10.74 -13.03 15.77
C GLN A 110 11.72 -11.96 15.27
N LEU A 111 12.24 -11.14 16.18
CA LEU A 111 13.28 -10.16 15.87
C LEU A 111 14.59 -10.83 15.45
N GLU A 112 14.98 -11.93 16.09
CA GLU A 112 16.15 -12.72 15.67
C GLU A 112 15.95 -13.30 14.25
N GLY A 113 14.75 -13.78 13.92
CA GLY A 113 14.41 -14.21 12.56
C GLY A 113 14.55 -13.09 11.52
N VAL A 114 14.12 -11.87 11.84
CA VAL A 114 14.31 -10.68 10.98
C VAL A 114 15.80 -10.35 10.81
N ASN A 115 16.55 -10.35 11.91
CA ASN A 115 18.00 -10.13 11.90
C ASN A 115 18.73 -11.18 11.03
N TRP A 116 18.31 -12.44 11.09
CA TRP A 116 18.86 -13.51 10.27
C TRP A 116 18.63 -13.25 8.77
N MET A 117 17.41 -12.86 8.37
CA MET A 117 17.09 -12.52 6.98
C MET A 117 17.89 -11.31 6.48
N LEU A 118 18.00 -10.26 7.30
CA LEU A 118 18.79 -9.07 6.98
C LEU A 118 20.28 -9.42 6.84
N HIS A 119 20.83 -10.21 7.77
CA HIS A 119 22.21 -10.68 7.69
C HIS A 119 22.45 -11.46 6.40
N ALA A 120 21.60 -12.43 6.06
CA ALA A 120 21.71 -13.19 4.81
C ALA A 120 21.69 -12.26 3.58
N TRP A 121 20.73 -11.32 3.52
CA TRP A 121 20.63 -10.38 2.40
C TRP A 121 21.86 -9.48 2.23
N THR A 122 22.50 -9.05 3.33
CA THR A 122 23.73 -8.23 3.26
C THR A 122 24.99 -9.01 2.85
N LYS A 123 25.00 -10.33 3.05
CA LYS A 123 26.18 -11.18 2.80
C LYS A 123 26.21 -11.79 1.40
N PHE A 124 25.04 -12.09 0.84
CA PHE A 124 24.96 -12.72 -0.48
C PHE A 124 24.68 -11.68 -1.57
N VAL A 125 25.69 -11.45 -2.42
CA VAL A 125 25.45 -11.00 -3.80
C VAL A 125 25.22 -12.28 -4.57
N LEU A 126 24.01 -12.47 -5.09
CA LEU A 126 23.81 -13.54 -6.08
C LEU A 126 24.61 -13.11 -7.30
N GLU A 127 25.76 -13.74 -7.51
CA GLU A 127 26.45 -13.70 -8.80
C GLU A 127 25.52 -14.42 -9.79
N PHE A 128 24.91 -13.63 -10.68
CA PHE A 128 24.17 -14.12 -11.84
C PHE A 128 24.96 -13.76 -13.10
#